data_AF-A0A8J3WDZ6-F1
#
_entry.id   AF-A0A8J3WDZ6-F1
#
_cell.length_a   1.000
_cell.length_b   1.000
_cell.length_c   1.000
_cell.angle_alpha   90.00
_cell.angle_beta   90.00
_cell.angle_gamma   90.00
#
_symmetry.space_group_name_H-M   'P 1'
#
loop_
_entity.id
_entity.type
_entity.pdbx_description
1 polymer ?
#
loop_
_entity_poly.entity_id
_entity_poly.type
_entity_poly.pdbx_seq_one_letter_code
_entity_poly.pdbx_strand_id
1 'polypeptide(L)'
;MTLAKYELIEAEKAHHKIARMCTWLEVSRSGYYEWRTRPASATAHRRALLAALVAEIFADSHETYGYRRVHAALARRGEHCSTELVRALMRVTSSEVVYEPTFA
;
A
#
# COMPACT_ATOMS: atom_id res chain seq x y z
N MET A 1 -5.06 5.99 -18.18
CA MET A 1 -5.54 4.62 -18.45
C MET A 1 -4.41 3.76 -19.05
N THR A 2 -3.24 3.73 -18.40
CA THR A 2 -2.02 3.02 -18.85
C THR A 2 -1.45 2.07 -17.78
N LEU A 3 -2.03 2.08 -16.58
CA LEU A 3 -1.60 1.26 -15.44
C LEU A 3 -1.64 -0.24 -15.76
N ALA A 4 -2.71 -0.71 -16.40
CA ALA A 4 -2.86 -2.11 -16.79
C ALA A 4 -1.73 -2.64 -17.69
N LYS A 5 -1.13 -1.78 -18.54
CA LYS A 5 -0.01 -2.18 -19.41
C LYS A 5 1.29 -2.33 -18.61
N TYR A 6 1.55 -1.43 -17.66
CA TYR A 6 2.76 -1.52 -16.83
C TYR A 6 2.66 -2.61 -15.76
N GLU A 7 1.47 -2.86 -15.22
CA GLU A 7 1.20 -3.99 -14.30
C GLU A 7 1.47 -5.33 -14.98
N LEU A 8 1.05 -5.50 -16.24
CA LEU A 8 1.34 -6.70 -17.03
C LEU A 8 2.85 -6.89 -17.26
N ILE A 9 3.58 -5.81 -17.57
CA ILE A 9 5.04 -5.85 -17.71
C ILE A 9 5.69 -6.26 -16.38
N GLU A 10 5.19 -5.77 -15.25
CA GLU A 10 5.75 -6.09 -13.93
C GLU A 10 5.50 -7.54 -13.53
N ALA A 11 4.32 -8.09 -13.86
CA ALA A 11 3.98 -9.49 -13.62
C ALA A 11 4.84 -10.45 -14.47
N GLU A 12 5.07 -10.12 -15.75
CA GLU A 12 5.77 -10.99 -16.70
C GLU A 12 7.29 -10.71 -16.84
N LYS A 13 7.84 -9.78 -16.06
CA LYS A 13 9.28 -9.42 -16.12
C LYS A 13 10.23 -10.58 -15.85
N ALA A 14 9.75 -11.62 -15.15
CA ALA A 14 10.53 -12.81 -14.84
C ALA A 14 10.69 -13.74 -16.07
N HIS A 15 9.71 -13.76 -16.97
CA HIS A 15 9.69 -14.64 -18.14
C HIS A 15 10.15 -13.93 -19.42
N HIS A 16 10.03 -12.61 -19.47
CA HIS A 16 10.29 -11.83 -20.67
C HIS A 16 11.15 -10.59 -20.43
N LYS A 17 11.96 -10.23 -21.42
CA LYS A 17 12.75 -8.99 -21.37
C LYS A 17 11.81 -7.78 -21.43
N ILE A 18 11.90 -6.91 -20.42
CA ILE A 18 11.11 -5.66 -20.31
C ILE A 18 11.11 -4.86 -21.61
N ALA A 19 12.27 -4.72 -22.27
CA ALA A 19 12.37 -3.99 -23.53
C ALA A 19 11.46 -4.54 -24.63
N ARG A 20 11.30 -5.87 -24.70
CA ARG A 20 10.46 -6.54 -25.70
C ARG A 20 8.97 -6.34 -25.39
N MET A 21 8.60 -6.43 -24.11
CA MET A 21 7.23 -6.16 -23.68
C MET A 21 6.82 -4.70 -23.87
N CYS A 22 7.73 -3.74 -23.60
CA CYS A 22 7.49 -2.33 -23.89
C CYS A 22 7.21 -2.09 -25.38
N THR A 23 7.93 -2.77 -26.27
CA THR A 23 7.68 -2.72 -27.71
C THR A 23 6.31 -3.32 -28.07
N TRP A 24 5.97 -4.50 -27.54
CA TRP A 24 4.69 -5.16 -27.83
C TRP A 24 3.47 -4.40 -27.33
N LEU A 25 3.60 -3.72 -26.19
CA LEU A 25 2.50 -2.99 -25.57
C LEU A 25 2.44 -1.51 -26.00
N GLU A 26 3.33 -1.10 -26.91
CA GLU A 26 3.48 0.27 -27.40
C GLU A 26 3.63 1.29 -26.26
N VAL A 27 4.47 0.96 -25.28
CA VAL A 27 4.77 1.84 -24.13
C VAL A 27 6.26 2.18 -24.08
N SER A 28 6.59 3.34 -23.54
CA SER A 28 7.99 3.74 -23.39
C SER A 28 8.64 3.00 -22.21
N ARG A 29 9.89 2.58 -22.40
CA ARG A 29 10.71 2.00 -21.32
C ARG A 29 10.90 3.00 -20.18
N SER A 30 11.09 4.28 -20.51
CA SER A 30 11.19 5.36 -19.51
C SER A 30 9.91 5.52 -18.71
N GLY A 31 8.73 5.43 -19.35
CA GLY A 31 7.45 5.48 -18.66
C GLY A 31 7.19 4.26 -17.77
N TYR A 32 7.65 3.07 -18.16
CA TYR A 32 7.62 1.88 -17.30
C TYR A 32 8.52 2.05 -16.08
N TYR A 33 9.78 2.48 -16.27
CA TYR A 33 10.67 2.70 -15.14
C TYR A 33 10.19 3.83 -14.25
N GLU A 34 9.68 4.95 -14.80
CA GLU A 34 9.07 6.03 -14.00
C GLU A 34 7.85 5.53 -13.24
N TRP A 35 6.98 4.72 -13.85
CA TRP A 35 5.85 4.09 -13.16
C TRP A 35 6.31 3.15 -12.04
N ARG A 36 7.37 2.37 -12.26
CA ARG A 36 7.93 1.43 -11.29
C ARG A 36 8.69 2.13 -10.16
N THR A 37 9.43 3.18 -10.48
CA THR A 37 10.22 3.97 -9.52
C THR A 37 9.43 5.12 -8.93
N ARG A 38 8.18 5.35 -9.37
CA ARG A 38 7.28 6.29 -8.68
C ARG A 38 7.26 5.85 -7.23
N PRO A 39 7.89 6.62 -6.33
CA PRO A 39 7.89 6.24 -4.94
C PRO A 39 6.43 6.13 -4.53
N ALA A 40 6.09 5.12 -3.73
CA ALA A 40 4.88 5.20 -2.93
C ALA A 40 4.90 6.60 -2.32
N SER A 41 3.95 7.45 -2.71
CA SER A 41 3.99 8.86 -2.33
C SER A 41 4.17 8.97 -0.82
N ALA A 42 4.74 10.06 -0.30
CA ALA A 42 4.84 10.24 1.15
C ALA A 42 3.51 9.92 1.88
N THR A 43 2.39 10.19 1.20
CA THR A 43 1.03 9.78 1.58
C THR A 43 0.81 8.27 1.62
N ALA A 44 1.24 7.51 0.60
CA ALA A 44 1.13 6.05 0.57
C ALA A 44 2.01 5.38 1.64
N HIS A 45 3.23 5.86 1.85
CA HIS A 45 4.09 5.37 2.94
C HIS A 45 3.48 5.67 4.31
N ARG A 46 3.03 6.91 4.54
CA ARG A 46 2.30 7.28 5.78
C ARG A 46 1.05 6.43 5.97
N ARG A 47 0.32 6.11 4.89
CA ARG A 47 -0.86 5.27 4.94
C ARG A 47 -0.54 3.81 5.29
N ALA A 48 0.57 3.27 4.79
CA ALA A 48 1.05 1.94 5.16
C ALA A 48 1.47 1.88 6.64
N LEU A 49 2.20 2.90 7.13
CA LEU A 49 2.55 3.01 8.56
C LEU A 49 1.30 3.09 9.44
N LEU A 50 0.33 3.94 9.07
CA LEU A 50 -0.94 4.03 9.79
C LEU A 50 -1.72 2.72 9.74
N ALA A 51 -1.68 1.98 8.63
CA ALA A 51 -2.32 0.66 8.53
C ALA A 51 -1.72 -0.33 9.54
N ALA A 52 -0.39 -0.38 9.63
CA ALA A 52 0.31 -1.24 10.58
C ALA A 52 -0.04 -0.90 12.03
N LEU A 53 -0.05 0.39 12.39
CA LEU A 53 -0.43 0.84 13.74
C LEU A 53 -1.90 0.55 14.06
N VAL A 54 -2.80 0.71 13.08
CA VAL A 54 -4.22 0.34 13.22
C VAL A 54 -4.36 -1.15 13.52
N ALA A 55 -3.64 -2.00 12.78
CA ALA A 55 -3.67 -3.45 12.97
C ALA A 55 -3.12 -3.86 14.35
N GLU A 56 -2.01 -3.27 14.78
CA GLU A 56 -1.40 -3.52 16.09
C GLU A 56 -2.37 -3.15 17.23
N ILE A 57 -2.92 -1.93 17.20
CA ILE A 57 -3.87 -1.48 18.23
C ILE A 57 -5.12 -2.35 18.27
N PHE A 58 -5.60 -2.80 17.10
CA PHE A 58 -6.76 -3.68 17.01
C PHE A 58 -6.47 -5.06 17.60
N ALA A 59 -5.30 -5.65 17.32
CA ALA A 59 -4.85 -6.91 17.88
C ALA A 59 -4.63 -6.82 19.40
N ASP A 60 -3.97 -5.77 19.89
CA ASP A 60 -3.75 -5.50 21.32
C ASP A 60 -5.08 -5.35 22.09
N SER A 61 -6.13 -4.92 21.40
CA SER A 61 -7.47 -4.75 21.96
C SER A 61 -8.32 -6.02 21.88
N HIS A 62 -7.73 -7.17 21.53
CA HIS A 62 -8.44 -8.42 21.27
C HIS A 62 -9.61 -8.24 20.29
N GLU A 63 -9.41 -7.43 19.25
CA GLU A 63 -10.40 -7.16 18.20
C GLU A 63 -11.72 -6.51 18.67
N THR A 64 -11.79 -6.06 19.93
CA THR A 64 -13.00 -5.42 20.48
C THR A 64 -13.12 -3.94 20.13
N TYR A 65 -12.05 -3.32 19.65
CA TYR A 65 -12.02 -1.89 19.39
C TYR A 65 -12.52 -1.57 17.98
N GLY A 66 -13.67 -0.88 17.90
CA GLY A 66 -14.10 -0.24 16.67
C GLY A 66 -13.23 0.97 16.28
N TYR A 67 -13.40 1.44 15.04
CA TYR A 67 -12.58 2.50 14.43
C TYR A 67 -12.44 3.80 15.24
N ARG A 68 -13.45 4.17 16.04
CA ARG A 68 -13.39 5.34 16.94
C ARG A 68 -12.41 5.15 18.09
N ARG A 69 -12.34 3.95 18.67
CA ARG A 69 -11.42 3.62 19.77
C ARG A 69 -9.99 3.47 19.28
N VAL A 70 -9.81 2.88 18.09
CA VAL A 70 -8.51 2.80 17.42
C VAL A 70 -7.98 4.20 17.09
N HIS A 71 -8.83 5.09 16.56
CA HIS A 71 -8.45 6.49 16.31
C HIS A 71 -7.99 7.21 17.58
N ALA A 72 -8.71 7.05 18.69
CA ALA A 72 -8.31 7.61 19.98
C ALA A 72 -6.97 7.04 20.50
N ALA A 73 -6.70 5.75 20.26
CA ALA A 73 -5.42 5.13 20.61
C ALA A 73 -4.26 5.64 19.73
N LEU A 74 -4.48 5.83 18.43
CA LEU A 74 -3.50 6.46 17.53
C LEU A 74 -3.18 7.89 17.96
N ALA A 75 -4.20 8.69 18.28
CA ALA A 75 -4.02 10.05 18.76
C ALA A 75 -3.20 10.10 20.07
N ARG A 76 -3.40 9.14 20.99
CA ARG A 76 -2.58 9.01 22.21
C ARG A 76 -1.12 8.66 21.94
N ARG A 77 -0.83 7.98 20.83
CA ARG A 77 0.54 7.68 20.37
C ARG A 77 1.16 8.81 19.54
N GLY A 78 0.46 9.95 19.38
CA GLY A 78 0.93 11.11 18.62
C GLY A 78 0.64 11.04 17.11
N GLU A 79 -0.08 10.02 16.64
CA GLU A 79 -0.41 9.86 15.23
C GLU A 79 -1.77 10.47 14.90
N HIS A 80 -1.74 11.69 14.38
CA HIS A 80 -2.93 12.40 13.95
C HIS A 80 -3.36 11.97 12.54
N CYS A 81 -4.56 11.40 12.45
CA CYS A 81 -5.20 11.03 11.20
C CYS A 81 -6.71 11.27 11.28
N SER A 82 -7.39 11.28 10.13
CA SER A 82 -8.85 11.41 10.09
C SER A 82 -9.52 10.10 10.49
N THR A 83 -10.66 10.21 11.17
CA THR A 83 -11.47 9.06 11.60
C THR A 83 -11.91 8.20 10.41
N GLU A 84 -12.23 8.83 9.28
CA GLU A 84 -12.57 8.18 8.01
C GLU A 84 -11.42 7.35 7.45
N LEU A 85 -10.17 7.83 7.57
CA LEU A 85 -9.00 7.08 7.14
C LEU A 85 -8.81 5.83 8.01
N VAL A 86 -8.95 5.93 9.33
CA VAL A 86 -8.92 4.77 10.23
C VAL A 86 -10.00 3.76 9.87
N ARG A 87 -11.23 4.22 9.60
CA ARG A 87 -12.33 3.36 9.15
C ARG A 87 -12.00 2.64 7.84
N ALA A 88 -11.43 3.34 6.87
CA ALA A 88 -11.02 2.76 5.60
C ALA A 88 -9.90 1.73 5.77
N LEU A 89 -8.89 2.02 6.61
CA LEU A 89 -7.78 1.12 6.88
C LEU A 89 -8.23 -0.15 7.61
N MET A 90 -9.11 -0.04 8.60
CA MET A 90 -9.68 -1.21 9.26
C MET A 90 -10.44 -2.12 8.28
N ARG A 91 -11.19 -1.56 7.32
CA ARG A 91 -11.89 -2.35 6.29
C ARG A 91 -10.96 -3.15 5.39
N VAL A 92 -9.79 -2.60 5.07
CA VAL A 92 -8.78 -3.28 4.23
C VAL A 92 -8.00 -4.31 5.04
N THR A 93 -7.66 -3.98 6.28
CA THR A 93 -6.88 -4.86 7.18
C THR A 93 -7.67 -6.12 7.56
N SER A 94 -9.00 -6.05 7.62
CA SER A 94 -9.85 -7.22 7.90
C SER A 94 -9.88 -8.28 6.79
N SER A 95 -9.37 -8.02 5.58
CA SER A 95 -9.42 -9.03 4.50
C SER A 95 -8.11 -9.76 4.21
N GLU A 96 -6.93 -9.14 4.36
CA GLU A 96 -5.64 -9.83 4.14
C GLU A 96 -4.54 -9.17 4.97
N VAL A 97 -3.99 -9.91 5.94
CA VAL A 97 -2.72 -9.55 6.57
C VAL A 97 -1.63 -10.39 5.91
N VAL A 98 -0.95 -9.81 4.92
CA VAL A 98 0.35 -10.28 4.47
C VAL A 98 1.34 -9.16 4.75
N TYR A 99 2.20 -9.38 5.74
CA TYR A 99 3.25 -8.47 6.18
C TYR A 99 4.60 -9.08 5.84
N GLU A 100 5.40 -8.37 5.02
CA GLU A 100 6.86 -8.53 4.97
C GLU A 100 7.49 -7.19 4.58
N PRO A 101 7.88 -6.33 5.53
CA PRO A 101 8.74 -5.20 5.23
C PRO A 101 10.18 -5.69 5.29
N THR A 102 10.70 -6.11 4.14
CA THR A 102 12.15 -6.11 3.97
C THR A 102 12.57 -4.67 3.65
N PHE A 103 13.03 -3.97 4.68
CA PHE A 103 13.85 -2.78 4.49
C PHE A 103 15.29 -3.27 4.31
N ALA A 104 15.78 -3.26 3.07
CA ALA A 104 17.19 -3.40 2.71
C ALA A 104 17.50 -2.47 1.54
#